data_AF-A0A6A4DY98-F1
#
_entry.id   AF-A0A6A4DY98-F1
#
_cell.length_a   1.000
_cell.length_b   1.000
_cell.length_c   1.000
_cell.angle_alpha   90.00
_cell.angle_beta   90.00
_cell.angle_gamma   90.00
#
_symmetry.space_group_name_H-M   'P 1'
#
loop_
_entity.id
_entity.type
_entity.pdbx_description
1 polymer ?
#
loop_
_entity_poly.entity_id
_entity_poly.type
_entity_poly.pdbx_seq_one_letter_code
_entity_poly.pdbx_strand_id
1 'polypeptide(L)'
;MKVEIGVCQGWSGLNAKAAIWRQYPRVQYIVLIRLSPSLRVCQYRLEQRENGQFRDNEERMDIVNGSVLNFDAHLLLGLPGDANLPHGFQDPVYLILSSMLGPGPGQLPRTP
;
A
#
# COMPACT_ATOMS: atom_id res chain seq x y z
N MET A 1 -7.27 -6.27 3.03
CA MET A 1 -5.98 -5.58 2.82
C MET A 1 -5.42 -5.10 4.15
N LYS A 2 -4.09 -4.96 4.25
CA LYS A 2 -3.43 -4.30 5.38
C LYS A 2 -2.37 -3.31 4.89
N VAL A 3 -2.24 -2.19 5.59
CA VAL A 3 -1.17 -1.21 5.38
C VAL A 3 -0.35 -1.12 6.66
N GLU A 4 0.98 -1.15 6.53
CA GLU A 4 1.94 -0.92 7.60
C GLU A 4 2.87 0.22 7.24
N ILE A 5 2.97 1.21 8.12
CA ILE A 5 3.83 2.37 7.94
C ILE A 5 4.90 2.33 9.03
N GLY A 6 6.16 2.34 8.60
CA GLY A 6 7.33 2.39 9.46
C GLY A 6 8.04 3.72 9.31
N VAL A 7 7.91 4.58 10.33
CA VAL A 7 8.70 5.83 10.45
C VAL A 7 9.94 5.51 11.28
N CYS A 8 11.13 5.86 10.78
CA CYS A 8 12.44 5.45 11.35
C CYS A 8 12.69 3.93 11.37
N GLN A 9 11.72 3.11 10.97
CA GLN A 9 11.84 1.67 10.97
C GLN A 9 12.53 1.20 9.67
N GLY A 10 13.49 0.28 9.81
CA GLY A 10 14.09 -0.41 8.66
C GLY A 10 13.13 -1.45 8.06
N TRP A 11 13.49 -1.95 6.88
CA TRP A 11 12.75 -3.01 6.20
C TRP A 11 12.62 -4.29 7.03
N SER A 12 13.61 -4.64 7.85
CA SER A 12 13.54 -5.80 8.75
C SER A 12 12.37 -5.73 9.73
N GLY A 13 12.11 -4.55 10.30
CA GLY A 13 10.99 -4.33 11.20
C GLY A 13 9.63 -4.37 10.51
N LEU A 14 9.55 -3.82 9.28
CA LEU A 14 8.35 -3.94 8.45
C LEU A 14 8.10 -5.39 8.03
N ASN A 15 9.15 -6.15 7.70
CA ASN A 15 9.07 -7.57 7.35
C ASN A 15 8.55 -8.40 8.52
N ALA A 16 8.98 -8.10 9.75
CA ALA A 16 8.48 -8.80 10.95
C ALA A 16 6.96 -8.60 11.13
N LYS A 17 6.47 -7.38 10.90
CA LYS A 17 5.01 -7.10 10.92
C LYS A 17 4.29 -7.77 9.76
N ALA A 18 4.86 -7.71 8.56
CA ALA A 18 4.31 -8.37 7.37
C ALA A 18 4.15 -9.87 7.59
N ALA A 19 5.13 -10.52 8.23
CA ALA A 19 5.08 -11.95 8.55
C ALA A 19 3.85 -12.33 9.38
N ILE A 20 3.41 -11.47 10.31
CA ILE A 20 2.17 -11.66 11.07
C ILE A 20 0.96 -11.60 10.13
N TRP A 21 0.89 -10.58 9.26
CA TRP A 21 -0.23 -10.41 8.33
C TRP A 21 -0.36 -11.54 7.30
N ARG A 22 0.76 -12.11 6.85
CA ARG A 22 0.79 -13.25 5.92
C ARG A 22 0.09 -14.49 6.47
N GLN A 23 0.00 -14.63 7.79
CA GLN A 23 -0.68 -15.76 8.44
C GLN A 23 -2.21 -15.69 8.31
N TYR A 24 -2.79 -14.50 8.07
CA TYR A 24 -4.24 -14.34 7.98
C TYR A 24 -4.74 -14.62 6.55
N PRO A 25 -5.55 -15.68 6.33
CA PRO A 25 -5.97 -16.07 4.97
C PRO A 25 -6.80 -15.02 4.23
N ARG A 26 -7.50 -14.15 4.98
CA ARG A 26 -8.33 -13.07 4.43
C ARG A 26 -7.52 -11.85 3.99
N VAL A 27 -6.22 -11.78 4.31
CA VAL A 27 -5.35 -10.71 3.83
C VAL A 27 -4.87 -11.07 2.44
N GLN A 28 -5.41 -10.38 1.43
CA GLN A 28 -5.01 -10.52 0.02
C GLN A 28 -3.89 -9.54 -0.39
N TYR A 29 -3.77 -8.42 0.30
CA TYR A 29 -2.79 -7.39 0.01
C TYR A 29 -2.15 -6.88 1.30
N ILE A 30 -0.83 -6.69 1.26
CA ILE A 30 -0.04 -6.03 2.29
C ILE A 30 0.75 -4.91 1.62
N VAL A 31 0.57 -3.67 2.09
CA VAL A 31 1.37 -2.52 1.65
C VAL A 31 2.30 -2.13 2.79
N LEU A 32 3.61 -2.23 2.55
CA LEU A 32 4.63 -1.80 3.48
C LEU A 32 5.18 -0.46 3.01
N ILE A 33 5.17 0.53 3.90
CA ILE A 33 5.61 1.89 3.60
C ILE A 33 6.72 2.25 4.57
N ARG A 34 7.89 2.58 4.03
CA ARG A 34 9.06 3.01 4.79
C ARG A 34 9.28 4.50 4.59
N LEU A 35 9.24 5.24 5.71
CA LEU A 35 9.49 6.67 5.73
C LEU A 35 10.66 6.99 6.67
N SER A 36 11.57 7.86 6.22
CA SER A 36 12.49 8.55 7.13
C SER A 36 11.82 9.78 7.77
N PRO A 37 12.23 10.25 8.96
CA PRO A 37 11.70 11.46 9.60
C PRO A 37 11.62 12.68 8.69
N SER A 38 12.65 12.88 7.85
CA SER A 38 12.77 14.03 6.96
C SER A 38 12.20 13.76 5.57
N LEU A 39 11.47 12.65 5.37
CA LEU A 39 10.92 12.18 4.10
C LEU A 39 11.94 12.06 2.93
N ARG A 40 13.25 12.06 3.24
CA ARG A 40 14.32 11.80 2.26
C ARG A 40 14.27 10.38 1.72
N VAL A 41 13.79 9.46 2.53
CA VAL A 41 13.42 8.11 2.11
C VAL A 41 11.90 8.01 2.20
N CYS A 42 11.27 7.82 1.06
CA CYS A 42 9.88 7.43 0.94
C CYS A 42 9.83 6.24 -0.02
N GLN A 43 9.59 5.05 0.51
CA GLN A 43 9.57 3.83 -0.29
C GLN A 43 8.37 2.98 0.09
N TYR A 44 7.90 2.18 -0.85
CA TYR A 44 6.88 1.19 -0.59
C TYR A 44 7.25 -0.17 -1.19
N ARG A 45 6.59 -1.20 -0.66
CA ARG A 45 6.52 -2.52 -1.25
C ARG A 45 5.08 -3.01 -1.18
N LEU A 46 4.58 -3.52 -2.30
CA LEU A 46 3.27 -4.16 -2.39
C LEU A 46 3.47 -5.67 -2.45
N GLU A 47 2.75 -6.39 -1.59
CA GLU A 47 2.67 -7.84 -1.62
C GLU A 47 1.21 -8.22 -1.89
N GLN A 48 0.99 -9.03 -2.91
CA GLN A 48 -0.30 -9.63 -3.24
C GLN A 48 -0.24 -11.13 -2.95
N ARG A 49 -1.31 -11.65 -2.38
CA ARG A 49 -1.51 -13.09 -2.23
C ARG A 49 -1.97 -13.64 -3.57
N GLU A 50 -1.23 -14.62 -4.08
CA GLU A 50 -1.54 -15.34 -5.30
C GLU A 50 -1.57 -16.84 -4.99
N ASN A 51 -2.63 -17.53 -5.43
CA ASN A 51 -2.83 -18.96 -5.15
C ASN A 51 -2.69 -19.32 -3.66
N GLY A 52 -3.19 -18.44 -2.78
CA GLY A 52 -3.16 -18.64 -1.33
C GLY A 52 -1.83 -18.32 -0.66
N GLN A 53 -0.80 -17.89 -1.38
CA GLN A 53 0.53 -17.59 -0.82
C GLN A 53 0.99 -16.17 -1.15
N PHE A 54 1.78 -15.57 -0.26
CA PHE A 54 2.51 -14.35 -0.58
C PHE A 54 3.86 -14.75 -1.17
N ARG A 55 4.19 -14.24 -2.35
CA ARG A 55 5.52 -14.44 -2.92
C ARG A 55 6.56 -13.67 -2.12
N ASP A 56 7.75 -14.24 -2.03
CA ASP A 56 8.93 -13.49 -1.59
C ASP A 56 9.26 -12.44 -2.64
N ASN A 57 8.79 -11.22 -2.40
CA ASN A 57 9.17 -10.05 -3.16
C ASN A 57 9.96 -9.12 -2.23
N GLU A 58 11.20 -8.80 -2.60
CA GLU A 58 12.02 -7.82 -1.90
C GLU A 58 12.11 -6.48 -2.63
N GLU A 59 11.46 -6.36 -3.79
CA GLU A 59 11.43 -5.14 -4.59
C GLU A 59 10.83 -3.98 -3.79
N ARG A 60 11.51 -2.84 -3.86
CA ARG A 60 11.14 -1.61 -3.15
C ARG A 60 11.07 -0.52 -4.20
N MET A 61 9.96 0.20 -4.20
CA MET A 61 9.76 1.30 -5.13
C MET A 61 9.79 2.61 -4.37
N ASP A 62 10.38 3.63 -4.98
CA ASP A 62 10.33 4.98 -4.41
C ASP A 62 8.91 5.54 -4.55
N ILE A 63 8.44 6.23 -3.51
CA ILE A 63 7.20 7.00 -3.56
C ILE A 63 7.54 8.34 -4.18
N VAL A 64 7.06 8.56 -5.38
CA VAL A 64 7.22 9.79 -6.15
C VAL A 64 5.86 10.41 -6.45
N ASN A 65 5.84 11.60 -7.04
CA ASN A 65 4.58 12.17 -7.50
C ASN A 65 3.94 11.24 -8.54
N GLY A 66 2.65 10.94 -8.37
CA GLY A 66 1.92 9.99 -9.22
C GLY A 66 2.04 8.52 -8.80
N SER A 67 2.74 8.19 -7.70
CA SER A 67 2.71 6.82 -7.14
C SER A 67 1.29 6.44 -6.70
N VAL A 68 0.66 5.53 -7.44
CA VAL A 68 -0.69 5.00 -7.18
C VAL A 68 -0.62 3.47 -7.19
N LEU A 69 -1.27 2.85 -6.20
CA LEU A 69 -1.50 1.41 -6.16
C LEU A 69 -2.92 1.09 -6.60
N ASN A 70 -3.07 0.04 -7.39
CA ASN A 70 -4.35 -0.47 -7.86
C ASN A 70 -4.64 -1.79 -7.16
N PHE A 71 -5.86 -1.98 -6.72
CA PHE A 71 -6.32 -3.19 -6.07
C PHE A 71 -7.57 -3.73 -6.75
N ASP A 72 -7.62 -5.04 -6.89
CA ASP A 72 -8.81 -5.76 -7.33
C ASP A 72 -9.89 -5.69 -6.24
N ALA A 73 -11.07 -5.21 -6.61
CA ALA A 73 -12.18 -5.01 -5.68
C ALA A 73 -12.69 -6.34 -5.08
N HIS A 74 -12.75 -7.40 -5.88
CA HIS A 74 -13.21 -8.72 -5.43
C HIS A 74 -12.25 -9.29 -4.39
N LEU A 75 -10.95 -9.22 -4.63
CA LEU A 75 -9.94 -9.66 -3.67
C LEU A 75 -9.97 -8.82 -2.38
N LEU A 76 -10.22 -7.51 -2.46
CA LEU A 76 -10.39 -6.67 -1.28
C LEU A 76 -11.60 -7.07 -0.43
N LEU A 77 -12.70 -7.42 -1.09
CA LEU A 77 -13.95 -7.80 -0.43
C LEU A 77 -14.02 -9.29 -0.07
N GLY A 78 -13.08 -10.11 -0.55
CA GLY A 78 -13.10 -11.56 -0.39
C GLY A 78 -14.21 -12.24 -1.20
N LEU A 79 -14.56 -11.65 -2.35
CA LEU A 79 -15.54 -12.16 -3.28
C LEU A 79 -14.88 -13.02 -4.37
N PRO A 80 -15.59 -14.02 -4.94
CA PRO A 80 -15.20 -14.64 -6.20
C PRO A 80 -15.08 -13.61 -7.32
N GLY A 81 -14.16 -13.80 -8.27
CA GLY A 81 -13.90 -12.82 -9.34
C GLY A 81 -15.06 -12.60 -10.32
N ASP A 82 -16.04 -13.50 -10.36
CA ASP A 82 -17.27 -13.40 -11.17
C ASP A 82 -18.47 -12.88 -10.36
N ALA A 83 -18.31 -12.65 -9.06
CA ALA A 83 -19.40 -12.14 -8.22
C ALA A 83 -19.69 -10.66 -8.53
N ASN A 84 -20.95 -10.28 -8.44
CA ASN A 84 -21.33 -8.87 -8.55
C ASN A 84 -20.74 -8.07 -7.38
N LEU A 85 -20.13 -6.93 -7.71
CA LEU A 85 -19.67 -5.98 -6.69
C LEU A 85 -20.86 -5.25 -6.05
N PRO A 86 -20.74 -4.83 -4.78
CA PRO A 86 -21.74 -3.98 -4.16
C PRO A 86 -21.96 -2.70 -4.98
N HIS A 87 -23.21 -2.25 -5.08
CA HIS A 87 -23.54 -1.06 -5.85
C HIS A 87 -22.73 0.16 -5.38
N GLY A 88 -22.06 0.83 -6.33
CA GLY A 88 -21.22 2.01 -6.05
C GLY A 88 -19.84 1.68 -5.47
N PHE A 89 -19.48 0.41 -5.30
CA PHE A 89 -18.12 0.03 -4.94
C PHE A 89 -17.18 0.23 -6.13
N GLN A 90 -16.03 0.82 -5.90
CA GLN A 90 -15.08 1.17 -6.95
C GLN A 90 -14.32 -0.06 -7.42
N ASP A 91 -14.14 -0.20 -8.74
CA ASP A 91 -13.32 -1.25 -9.33
C ASP A 91 -12.58 -0.73 -10.58
N PRO A 92 -11.23 -0.69 -10.56
CA PRO A 92 -10.35 -1.06 -9.44
C PRO A 92 -10.32 0.00 -8.33
N VAL A 93 -9.89 -0.39 -7.13
CA VAL A 93 -9.69 0.53 -6.00
C VAL A 93 -8.28 1.13 -6.04
N TYR A 94 -8.18 2.45 -5.90
CA TYR A 94 -6.91 3.18 -5.97
C TYR A 94 -6.43 3.67 -4.59
N LEU A 95 -5.14 3.52 -4.30
CA LEU A 95 -4.48 4.18 -3.17
C LEU A 95 -3.38 5.13 -3.68
N ILE A 96 -3.56 6.42 -3.44
CA ILE A 96 -2.63 7.47 -3.88
C ILE A 96 -1.55 7.68 -2.81
N LEU A 97 -0.37 7.11 -3.02
CA LEU A 97 0.74 7.17 -2.07
C LEU A 97 1.45 8.53 -2.07
N SER A 98 1.42 9.25 -3.20
CA SER A 98 2.04 10.58 -3.31
C SER A 98 1.44 11.60 -2.32
N SER A 99 0.22 11.36 -1.83
CA SER A 99 -0.41 12.17 -0.77
C SER A 99 0.42 12.20 0.54
N MET A 100 1.30 11.23 0.74
CA MET A 100 2.17 11.14 1.93
C MET A 100 3.38 12.06 1.87
N LEU A 101 3.72 12.62 0.71
CA LEU A 101 4.89 13.48 0.53
C LEU A 101 4.65 14.92 1.03
N GLY A 102 3.43 15.25 1.47
CA GLY A 102 3.00 16.61 1.79
C GLY A 102 2.93 17.50 0.54
N PRO A 103 2.43 18.75 0.66
CA PRO A 103 2.63 19.74 -0.39
C PRO A 103 4.13 19.93 -0.56
N GLY A 104 4.64 19.77 -1.78
CA GLY A 104 6.04 20.08 -2.07
C GLY A 104 6.36 21.52 -1.64
N PRO A 105 7.64 21.85 -1.32
CA PRO A 105 8.02 23.23 -1.03
C PRO A 105 7.66 24.10 -2.24
N GLY A 106 6.54 24.84 -2.14
CA GLY A 106 5.94 25.57 -3.26
C GLY A 106 4.41 25.58 -3.29
N GLN A 107 3.74 24.67 -2.56
CA GLN A 107 2.28 24.65 -2.39
C GLN A 107 1.87 25.14 -0.99
N LEU A 108 2.28 26.36 -0.64
CA LEU A 108 1.52 27.12 0.36
C LEU A 108 0.36 27.80 -0.38
N PRO A 109 -0.87 27.78 0.15
CA PRO A 109 -1.95 28.57 -0.41
C PRO A 109 -1.50 30.03 -0.41
N ARG A 110 -1.41 30.64 -1.59
CA ARG A 110 -1.35 32.10 -1.67
C ARG A 110 -2.72 32.59 -1.23
N THR A 111 -2.84 32.97 0.04
CA THR A 111 -3.99 33.75 0.50
C THR A 111 -4.05 35.07 -0.28
N PRO A 112 -5.25 35.54 -0.66
CA PRO A 112 -5.43 36.84 -1.27
C PRO A 112 -5.06 37.99 -0.32
#